data_AF-A0A7W9BRG4-F1
#
_entry.id   AF-A0A7W9BRG4-F1
#
_cell.length_a   1.000
_cell.length_b   1.000
_cell.length_c   1.000
_cell.angle_alpha   90.00
_cell.angle_beta   90.00
_cell.angle_gamma   90.00
#
_symmetry.space_group_name_H-M   'P 1'
#
loop_
_entity.id
_entity.type
_entity.pdbx_description
1 polymer ?
#
loop_
_entity_poly.entity_id
_entity_poly.type
_entity_poly.pdbx_seq_one_letter_code
_entity_poly.pdbx_strand_id
1 'polypeptide(L)'
;MLTTSPDMNTIGLVIGAAIVLVLILTLLLRGRRTPTDRVTGQEGDSVADGAAAAIEDTIGQLLGVDAHPDVPPPVALPEPVGDPDVLTTLKGLGPKAATRLGELGITRFDQLAALDATQQAAIDSQMGPFKGRLQKDRWIEQASYLAKGDRAGFETQFGKLG
;
A
#
# COMPACT_ATOMS: atom_id res chain seq x y z
N MET A 1 -51.58 -12.05 4.38
CA MET A 1 -50.39 -11.20 4.20
C MET A 1 -49.32 -11.68 5.18
N LEU A 2 -48.49 -12.65 4.79
CA LEU A 2 -47.36 -13.12 5.61
C LEU A 2 -46.10 -12.42 5.08
N THR A 3 -45.52 -11.55 5.90
CA THR A 3 -44.16 -11.05 5.65
C THR A 3 -43.20 -12.18 6.05
N THR A 4 -42.56 -12.80 5.07
CA THR A 4 -41.53 -13.81 5.30
C THR A 4 -40.31 -13.10 5.90
N SER A 5 -40.04 -13.37 7.17
CA SER A 5 -38.83 -12.89 7.84
C SER A 5 -37.61 -13.56 7.19
N PRO A 6 -36.62 -12.81 6.68
CA PRO A 6 -35.47 -13.41 6.03
C PRO A 6 -34.62 -14.16 7.06
N ASP A 7 -34.44 -15.47 6.84
CA ASP A 7 -33.58 -16.31 7.66
C ASP A 7 -32.14 -15.76 7.67
N MET A 8 -31.49 -15.77 8.83
CA MET A 8 -30.18 -15.14 9.07
C MET A 8 -29.07 -15.71 8.16
N ASN A 9 -29.25 -16.93 7.64
CA ASN A 9 -28.37 -17.56 6.68
C ASN A 9 -28.55 -17.00 5.25
N THR A 10 -29.77 -16.61 4.89
CA THR A 10 -30.08 -15.92 3.63
C THR A 10 -29.43 -14.54 3.63
N ILE A 11 -29.53 -13.79 4.74
CA ILE A 11 -28.88 -12.49 4.91
C ILE A 11 -27.35 -12.61 4.75
N GLY A 12 -26.73 -13.61 5.38
CA GLY A 12 -25.30 -13.89 5.23
C GLY A 12 -24.90 -14.22 3.79
N LEU A 13 -25.72 -14.97 3.07
CA LEU A 13 -25.50 -15.31 1.66
C LEU A 13 -25.59 -14.07 0.74
N VAL A 14 -26.57 -13.18 0.95
CA VAL A 14 -26.70 -11.97 0.10
C VAL A 14 -25.55 -11.00 0.35
N ILE A 15 -25.12 -10.85 1.61
CA ILE A 15 -23.97 -10.00 1.96
C ILE A 15 -22.67 -10.58 1.37
N GLY A 16 -22.46 -11.90 1.49
CA GLY A 16 -21.33 -12.57 0.87
C GLY A 16 -21.30 -12.42 -0.65
N ALA A 17 -22.46 -12.59 -1.30
CA ALA A 17 -22.60 -12.40 -2.75
C ALA A 17 -22.34 -10.94 -3.17
N ALA A 18 -22.79 -9.95 -2.40
CA ALA A 18 -22.54 -8.54 -2.67
C ALA A 18 -21.05 -8.19 -2.53
N ILE A 19 -20.36 -8.71 -1.52
CA ILE A 19 -18.92 -8.50 -1.34
C ILE A 19 -18.13 -9.12 -2.50
N VAL A 20 -18.46 -10.35 -2.89
CA VAL A 20 -17.81 -11.03 -4.03
C VAL A 20 -18.10 -10.29 -5.34
N LEU A 21 -19.31 -9.79 -5.54
CA LEU A 21 -19.69 -9.00 -6.72
C LEU A 21 -18.91 -7.68 -6.79
N VAL A 22 -18.76 -6.97 -5.66
CA VAL A 22 -17.95 -5.76 -5.58
C VAL A 22 -16.48 -6.06 -5.85
N LEU A 23 -15.95 -7.18 -5.35
CA LEU A 23 -14.58 -7.63 -5.60
C LEU A 23 -14.36 -7.95 -7.09
N ILE A 24 -15.28 -8.68 -7.71
CA ILE A 24 -15.26 -9.00 -9.15
C ILE A 24 -15.39 -7.73 -9.97
N LEU A 25 -16.29 -6.80 -9.61
CA LEU A 25 -16.45 -5.51 -10.28
C LEU A 25 -15.16 -4.69 -10.20
N THR A 26 -14.53 -4.64 -9.03
CA THR A 26 -13.26 -3.94 -8.82
C THR A 26 -12.13 -4.57 -9.66
N LEU A 27 -12.13 -5.90 -9.82
CA LEU A 27 -11.18 -6.61 -10.68
C LEU A 27 -11.44 -6.38 -12.18
N LEU A 28 -12.70 -6.31 -12.60
CA LEU A 28 -13.08 -6.05 -14.00
C LEU A 28 -12.76 -4.60 -14.42
N LEU A 29 -12.87 -3.63 -13.51
CA LEU A 29 -12.47 -2.24 -13.78
C LEU A 29 -10.93 -2.07 -13.82
N ARG A 30 -10.17 -2.96 -13.17
CA ARG A 30 -8.70 -2.94 -13.16
C ARG A 30 -8.04 -3.55 -14.41
N GLY A 31 -8.80 -4.22 -15.28
CA GLY A 31 -8.28 -5.14 -16.30
C GLY A 31 -8.13 -4.63 -17.75
N ARG A 32 -8.20 -3.33 -18.05
CA ARG A 32 -8.02 -2.84 -19.45
C ARG A 32 -6.78 -1.95 -19.61
N ARG A 33 -5.61 -2.58 -19.64
CA ARG A 33 -4.44 -2.06 -20.38
C ARG A 33 -3.91 -3.17 -21.27
N THR A 34 -4.33 -3.14 -22.53
CA THR A 34 -3.72 -3.93 -23.60
C THR A 34 -2.29 -3.41 -23.83
N PRO A 35 -1.27 -4.27 -23.75
CA PRO A 35 0.04 -3.99 -24.29
C PRO A 35 0.05 -4.27 -25.80
N THR A 36 0.76 -3.46 -26.59
CA THR A 36 1.88 -3.88 -27.48
C THR A 36 2.20 -2.77 -28.50
N ASP A 37 3.45 -2.29 -28.43
CA ASP A 37 4.40 -1.94 -29.50
C ASP A 37 4.07 -0.85 -30.57
N ARG A 38 4.99 0.13 -30.67
CA ARG A 38 5.74 0.42 -31.90
C ARG A 38 6.91 1.37 -31.64
N VAL A 39 8.11 0.83 -31.77
CA VAL A 39 9.31 1.59 -32.15
C VAL A 39 9.16 2.05 -33.60
N THR A 40 9.17 3.36 -33.84
CA THR A 40 9.67 4.01 -35.07
C THR A 40 9.92 5.48 -34.74
N GLY A 41 11.11 5.98 -35.07
CA GLY A 41 11.59 7.31 -34.69
C GLY A 41 10.92 8.46 -35.43
N GLN A 42 11.16 9.66 -34.90
CA GLN A 42 11.22 10.90 -35.68
C GLN A 42 11.96 11.97 -34.87
N GLU A 43 13.15 12.34 -35.32
CA GLU A 43 13.72 13.68 -35.13
C GLU A 43 12.76 14.71 -35.74
N GLY A 44 12.61 15.87 -35.10
CA GLY A 44 11.87 16.97 -35.69
C GLY A 44 11.48 18.05 -34.69
N ASP A 45 12.46 18.91 -34.40
CA ASP A 45 12.32 20.37 -34.35
C ASP A 45 10.91 20.94 -34.05
N SER A 46 10.74 21.51 -32.85
CA SER A 46 10.01 22.78 -32.70
C SER A 46 10.30 23.39 -31.34
N VAL A 47 11.08 24.46 -31.38
CA VAL A 47 11.18 25.46 -30.32
C VAL A 47 9.82 26.15 -30.18
N ALA A 48 9.21 26.07 -29.00
CA ALA A 48 8.22 27.03 -28.54
C ALA A 48 8.08 27.00 -27.01
N ASP A 49 8.41 28.15 -26.40
CA ASP A 49 7.79 28.71 -25.21
C ASP A 49 7.71 27.88 -23.91
N GLY A 50 8.75 28.00 -23.10
CA GLY A 50 8.72 29.02 -22.04
C GLY A 50 7.50 29.07 -21.10
N ALA A 51 6.97 27.95 -20.61
CA ALA A 51 5.98 27.97 -19.53
C ALA A 51 5.88 26.69 -18.67
N ALA A 52 6.95 25.90 -18.52
CA ALA A 52 6.92 24.64 -17.75
C ALA A 52 7.89 24.59 -16.55
N ALA A 53 8.85 25.51 -16.44
CA ALA A 53 9.93 25.42 -15.45
C ALA A 53 9.54 25.78 -14.00
N ALA A 54 8.29 26.16 -13.72
CA ALA A 54 7.88 26.61 -12.38
C ALA A 54 7.05 25.59 -11.58
N ILE A 55 6.63 24.48 -12.20
CA ILE A 55 5.73 23.52 -11.51
C ILE A 55 6.53 22.47 -10.72
N GLU A 56 7.75 22.13 -11.15
CA GLU A 56 8.59 21.17 -10.42
C GLU A 56 9.20 21.75 -9.12
N ASP A 57 9.47 23.06 -9.06
CA ASP A 57 10.06 23.68 -7.87
C ASP A 57 9.04 23.83 -6.72
N THR A 58 7.74 23.92 -7.04
CA THR A 58 6.70 24.15 -6.03
C THR A 58 6.29 22.87 -5.29
N ILE A 59 6.47 21.70 -5.91
CA ILE A 59 6.19 20.41 -5.25
C ILE A 59 7.31 20.06 -4.26
N GLY A 60 8.55 20.44 -4.57
CA GLY A 60 9.69 20.27 -3.66
C GLY A 60 9.58 21.15 -2.39
N GLN A 61 9.07 22.36 -2.52
CA GLN A 61 8.99 23.30 -1.40
C GLN A 61 7.83 23.01 -0.42
N LEU A 62 6.75 22.34 -0.87
CA LEU A 62 5.55 22.15 -0.03
C LEU A 62 5.62 20.90 0.87
N LEU A 63 6.46 19.92 0.55
CA LEU A 63 6.50 18.64 1.28
C LEU A 63 7.71 18.40 2.18
N GLY A 64 8.69 19.33 2.26
CA GLY A 64 9.74 19.28 3.29
C GLY A 64 10.45 17.93 3.44
N VAL A 65 10.53 17.14 2.37
CA VAL A 65 11.28 15.89 2.32
C VAL A 65 12.58 16.21 1.62
N ASP A 66 13.63 16.43 2.41
CA ASP A 66 15.00 16.50 1.94
C ASP A 66 15.28 15.27 1.06
N ALA A 67 15.29 15.48 -0.26
CA ALA A 67 15.70 14.48 -1.23
C ALA A 67 17.20 14.25 -1.08
N HIS A 68 17.58 13.32 -0.20
CA HIS A 68 18.95 12.86 -0.07
C HIS A 68 19.36 12.15 -1.39
N PRO A 69 20.46 12.53 -2.06
CA PRO A 69 20.80 12.04 -3.41
C PRO A 69 21.19 10.54 -3.54
N ASP A 70 20.91 9.70 -2.54
CA ASP A 70 21.23 8.26 -2.54
C ASP A 70 19.97 7.39 -2.28
N VAL A 71 18.77 7.94 -2.52
CA VAL A 71 17.53 7.18 -2.39
C VAL A 71 17.30 6.37 -3.69
N PRO A 72 17.23 5.03 -3.63
CA PRO A 72 16.82 4.21 -4.77
C PRO A 72 15.50 4.72 -5.37
N PRO A 73 15.21 4.47 -6.65
CA PRO A 73 13.98 4.96 -7.28
C PRO A 73 12.75 4.66 -6.41
N PRO A 74 11.82 5.63 -6.23
CA PRO A 74 10.69 5.46 -5.35
C PRO A 74 9.90 4.21 -5.70
N VAL A 75 9.67 3.35 -4.71
CA VAL A 75 8.68 2.28 -4.86
C VAL A 75 7.32 2.97 -4.92
N ALA A 76 6.54 2.72 -5.97
CA ALA A 76 5.16 3.19 -6.00
C ALA A 76 4.44 2.52 -4.82
N LEU A 77 4.09 3.27 -3.79
CA LEU A 77 3.43 2.76 -2.59
C LEU A 77 1.92 2.89 -2.67
N PRO A 78 1.16 2.06 -1.95
CA PRO A 78 -0.25 2.31 -1.71
C PRO A 78 -0.45 3.69 -1.06
N GLU A 79 -1.47 4.41 -1.50
CA GLU A 79 -1.83 5.71 -0.93
C GLU A 79 -2.26 5.53 0.54
N PRO A 80 -1.72 6.32 1.48
CA PRO A 80 -2.12 6.27 2.88
C PRO A 80 -3.54 6.82 3.07
N VAL A 81 -4.37 6.14 3.86
CA VAL A 81 -5.73 6.62 4.18
C VAL A 81 -5.81 7.12 5.63
N GLY A 82 -5.35 8.35 5.89
CA GLY A 82 -5.45 9.03 7.19
C GLY A 82 -4.11 9.28 7.89
N ASP A 83 -4.15 9.51 9.21
CA ASP A 83 -2.97 9.84 10.04
C ASP A 83 -1.95 8.68 10.16
N PRO A 84 -0.65 8.93 10.35
CA PRO A 84 0.35 7.87 10.49
C PRO A 84 0.06 6.94 11.69
N ASP A 85 0.31 5.65 11.52
CA ASP A 85 0.15 4.64 12.57
C ASP A 85 1.45 4.42 13.37
N VAL A 86 1.31 3.80 14.54
CA VAL A 86 2.45 3.38 15.37
C VAL A 86 2.95 2.01 14.88
N LEU A 87 3.80 1.99 13.85
CA LEU A 87 4.29 0.73 13.24
C LEU A 87 5.00 -0.21 14.23
N THR A 88 5.56 0.32 15.34
CA THR A 88 6.18 -0.48 16.41
C THR A 88 5.19 -1.34 17.20
N THR A 89 3.87 -1.21 16.97
CA THR A 89 2.86 -2.15 17.45
C THR A 89 3.02 -3.54 16.81
N LEU A 90 3.63 -3.62 15.63
CA LEU A 90 3.94 -4.89 14.96
C LEU A 90 5.03 -5.64 15.73
N LYS A 91 4.77 -6.89 16.10
CA LYS A 91 5.75 -7.71 16.81
C LYS A 91 6.96 -7.99 15.91
N GLY A 92 8.14 -7.86 16.51
CA GLY A 92 9.43 -8.01 15.80
C GLY A 92 9.87 -6.76 15.03
N LEU A 93 9.02 -5.73 14.95
CA LEU A 93 9.36 -4.46 14.30
C LEU A 93 9.87 -3.46 15.34
N GLY A 94 11.19 -3.33 15.43
CA GLY A 94 11.83 -2.39 16.35
C GLY A 94 11.81 -0.94 15.85
N PRO A 95 12.07 0.06 16.73
CA PRO A 95 12.02 1.49 16.37
C PRO A 95 12.86 1.84 15.14
N LYS A 96 14.05 1.25 14.99
CA LYS A 96 14.93 1.49 13.84
C LYS A 96 14.35 0.96 12.52
N ALA A 97 13.65 -0.18 12.56
CA ALA A 97 12.98 -0.72 11.39
C ALA A 97 11.74 0.13 11.02
N ALA A 98 11.00 0.63 12.02
CA ALA A 98 9.90 1.58 11.81
C ALA A 98 10.39 2.88 11.15
N THR A 99 11.49 3.46 11.65
CA THR A 99 12.11 4.64 11.03
C THR A 99 12.50 4.36 9.58
N ARG A 100 13.12 3.21 9.32
CA ARG A 100 13.51 2.85 7.94
C ARG A 100 12.31 2.70 7.01
N LEU A 101 11.21 2.11 7.48
CA LEU A 101 9.97 2.05 6.71
C LEU A 101 9.38 3.44 6.46
N GLY A 102 9.43 4.33 7.46
CA GLY A 102 9.03 5.72 7.33
C GLY A 102 9.85 6.50 6.30
N GLU A 103 11.17 6.31 6.27
CA GLU A 103 12.07 6.85 5.23
C GLU A 103 11.71 6.36 3.83
N LEU A 104 11.20 5.13 3.72
CA LEU A 104 10.69 4.55 2.47
C LEU A 104 9.26 5.01 2.13
N GLY A 105 8.62 5.81 2.98
CA GLY A 105 7.25 6.32 2.78
C GLY A 105 6.13 5.45 3.36
N ILE A 106 6.47 4.38 4.09
CA ILE A 106 5.50 3.50 4.77
C ILE A 106 5.34 3.99 6.21
N THR A 107 4.19 4.57 6.52
CA THR A 107 3.88 5.11 7.85
C THR A 107 2.60 4.53 8.44
N ARG A 108 1.85 3.71 7.68
CA ARG A 108 0.58 3.13 8.12
C ARG A 108 0.47 1.62 7.92
N PHE A 109 -0.40 0.98 8.70
CA PHE A 109 -0.66 -0.46 8.62
C PHE A 109 -1.34 -0.85 7.31
N ASP A 110 -2.26 -0.03 6.78
CA ASP A 110 -2.96 -0.30 5.51
C ASP A 110 -2.00 -0.27 4.33
N GLN A 111 -1.04 0.65 4.30
CA GLN A 111 -0.01 0.69 3.28
C GLN A 111 0.82 -0.60 3.29
N LEU A 112 1.26 -1.02 4.48
CA LEU A 112 2.06 -2.22 4.64
C LEU A 112 1.26 -3.48 4.29
N ALA A 113 -0.02 -3.54 4.64
CA ALA A 113 -0.92 -4.65 4.31
C ALA A 113 -1.32 -4.71 2.83
N ALA A 114 -1.26 -3.59 2.11
CA ALA A 114 -1.64 -3.48 0.70
C ALA A 114 -0.47 -3.71 -0.26
N LEU A 115 0.75 -3.93 0.24
CA LEU A 115 1.91 -4.21 -0.61
C LEU A 115 1.72 -5.51 -1.39
N ASP A 116 1.91 -5.46 -2.70
CA ASP A 116 2.02 -6.64 -3.56
C ASP A 116 3.40 -7.32 -3.42
N ALA A 117 3.56 -8.50 -4.01
CA ALA A 117 4.80 -9.27 -3.90
C ALA A 117 6.04 -8.53 -4.45
N THR A 118 5.86 -7.71 -5.49
CA THR A 118 6.94 -6.93 -6.10
C THR A 118 7.34 -5.77 -5.18
N GLN A 119 6.37 -5.04 -4.64
CA GLN A 119 6.59 -3.97 -3.68
C GLN A 119 7.21 -4.50 -2.39
N GLN A 120 6.74 -5.64 -1.88
CA GLN A 120 7.34 -6.30 -0.71
C GLN A 120 8.82 -6.63 -0.95
N ALA A 121 9.16 -7.21 -2.11
CA ALA A 121 10.55 -7.52 -2.45
C ALA A 121 11.40 -6.26 -2.61
N ALA A 122 10.86 -5.21 -3.24
CA ALA A 122 11.55 -3.93 -3.40
C ALA A 122 11.82 -3.27 -2.05
N ILE A 123 10.82 -3.17 -1.17
CA ILE A 123 10.96 -2.63 0.17
C ILE A 123 11.95 -3.46 0.99
N ASP A 124 11.81 -4.79 0.99
CA ASP A 124 12.72 -5.69 1.71
C ASP A 124 14.17 -5.53 1.25
N SER A 125 14.41 -5.32 -0.04
CA SER A 125 15.75 -5.05 -0.58
C SER A 125 16.37 -3.74 -0.05
N GLN A 126 15.53 -2.74 0.25
CA GLN A 126 15.91 -1.41 0.74
C GLN A 126 15.96 -1.32 2.28
N MET A 127 15.58 -2.38 2.99
CA MET A 127 15.59 -2.45 4.47
C MET A 127 17.00 -2.61 5.07
N GLY A 128 18.04 -2.82 4.26
CA GLY A 128 19.43 -2.94 4.72
C GLY A 128 19.61 -4.08 5.75
N PRO A 129 20.01 -3.79 7.01
CA PRO A 129 20.20 -4.81 8.05
C PRO A 129 18.92 -5.52 8.48
N PHE A 130 17.74 -5.00 8.12
CA PHE A 130 16.44 -5.60 8.43
C PHE A 130 15.86 -6.40 7.26
N LYS A 131 16.62 -6.59 6.18
CA LYS A 131 16.22 -7.41 5.04
C LYS A 131 15.82 -8.83 5.48
N GLY A 132 14.75 -9.34 4.89
CA GLY A 132 14.12 -10.62 5.18
C GLY A 132 13.18 -10.60 6.39
N ARG A 133 13.20 -9.55 7.23
CA ARG A 133 12.33 -9.48 8.42
C ARG A 133 10.87 -9.25 8.06
N LEU A 134 10.61 -8.55 6.95
CA LEU A 134 9.26 -8.34 6.44
C LEU A 134 8.46 -9.66 6.38
N GLN A 135 9.13 -10.74 5.92
CA GLN A 135 8.57 -12.09 5.82
C GLN A 135 8.78 -12.92 7.09
N LYS A 136 10.01 -12.96 7.64
CA LYS A 136 10.34 -13.81 8.81
C LYS A 136 9.53 -13.43 10.04
N ASP A 137 9.34 -12.14 10.25
CA ASP A 137 8.57 -11.59 11.36
C ASP A 137 7.09 -11.32 10.94
N ARG A 138 6.69 -11.70 9.71
CA ARG A 138 5.31 -11.64 9.21
C ARG A 138 4.67 -10.26 9.35
N TRP A 139 5.41 -9.19 9.09
CA TRP A 139 4.94 -7.82 9.30
C TRP A 139 3.71 -7.47 8.45
N ILE A 140 3.63 -7.98 7.22
CA ILE A 140 2.49 -7.76 6.31
C ILE A 140 1.20 -8.36 6.88
N GLU A 141 1.26 -9.61 7.35
CA GLU A 141 0.11 -10.32 7.92
C GLU A 141 -0.39 -9.62 9.21
N GLN A 142 0.55 -9.27 10.09
CA GLN A 142 0.28 -8.51 11.31
C GLN A 142 -0.39 -7.15 10.99
N ALA A 143 0.15 -6.41 10.02
CA ALA A 143 -0.39 -5.13 9.59
C ALA A 143 -1.81 -5.28 9.01
N SER A 144 -2.12 -6.39 8.33
CA SER A 144 -3.48 -6.63 7.82
C SER A 144 -4.53 -6.72 8.94
N TYR A 145 -4.19 -7.35 10.08
CA TYR A 145 -5.09 -7.39 11.23
C TYR A 145 -5.29 -5.99 11.82
N LEU A 146 -4.20 -5.25 12.03
CA LEU A 146 -4.25 -3.92 12.66
C LEU A 146 -4.93 -2.87 11.76
N ALA A 147 -4.70 -2.91 10.44
CA ALA A 147 -5.36 -2.05 9.46
C ALA A 147 -6.88 -2.25 9.42
N LYS A 148 -7.36 -3.46 9.72
CA LYS A 148 -8.80 -3.79 9.83
C LYS A 148 -9.38 -3.48 11.21
N GLY A 149 -8.55 -3.06 12.17
CA GLY A 149 -8.94 -2.93 13.58
C GLY A 149 -9.20 -4.28 14.27
N ASP A 150 -8.80 -5.41 13.67
CA ASP A 150 -9.01 -6.76 14.22
C ASP A 150 -7.93 -7.10 15.26
N ARG A 151 -8.01 -6.42 16.41
CA ARG A 151 -7.12 -6.67 17.54
C ARG A 151 -7.32 -8.08 18.10
N ALA A 152 -8.54 -8.60 18.13
CA ALA A 152 -8.81 -9.93 18.67
C ALA A 152 -8.13 -11.03 17.82
N GLY A 153 -8.24 -10.94 16.50
CA GLY A 153 -7.55 -11.83 15.56
C GLY A 153 -6.03 -11.70 15.66
N PHE A 154 -5.52 -10.47 15.76
CA PHE A 154 -4.10 -10.22 16.00
C PHE A 154 -3.62 -10.92 17.28
N GLU A 155 -4.32 -10.71 18.40
CA GLU A 155 -3.90 -11.25 19.70
C GLU A 155 -4.01 -12.78 19.76
N THR A 156 -4.95 -13.36 19.02
CA THR A 156 -5.08 -14.82 18.89
C THR A 156 -3.88 -15.43 18.16
N GLN A 157 -3.43 -14.77 17.08
CA GLN A 157 -2.40 -15.31 16.19
C GLN A 157 -0.96 -14.94 16.62
N PHE A 158 -0.78 -13.75 17.20
CA PHE A 158 0.53 -13.17 17.55
C PHE A 158 0.69 -12.86 19.03
N GLY A 159 -0.32 -13.14 19.86
CA GLY A 159 -0.31 -12.83 21.29
C GLY A 159 -0.69 -11.37 21.59
N LYS A 160 -0.92 -11.08 22.88
CA LYS A 160 -1.41 -9.77 23.36
C LYS A 160 -0.55 -8.59 22.90
N LEU A 161 -1.20 -7.49 22.54
CA LEU A 161 -0.54 -6.19 22.39
C LEU A 161 -0.28 -5.66 23.79
N GLY A 162 1.00 -5.55 24.15
CA GLY A 162 1.45 -5.10 25.47
C GLY A 162 1.33 -3.61 25.66
#